data_AF-A0A7L8RPD6-F1
#
_entry.id   AF-A0A7L8RPD6-F1
#
_cell.length_a   1.000
_cell.length_b   1.000
_cell.length_c   1.000
_cell.angle_alpha   90.00
_cell.angle_beta   90.00
_cell.angle_gamma   90.00
#
_symmetry.space_group_name_H-M   'P 1'
#
loop_
_entity.id
_entity.type
_entity.pdbx_description
1 polymer ?
#
loop_
_entity_poly.entity_id
_entity_poly.type
_entity_poly.pdbx_seq_one_letter_code
_entity_poly.pdbx_strand_id
1 'polypeptide(L)' 'MKWVILIAGVFLFFNGMFTRTFSFENETPARHCYYMDYVGLNGCFGSPMVPTLIAWGATLIGAGLIAWSVFRGRRKSA' A
#
# COMPACT_ATOMS: atom_id res chain seq x y z
N MET A 1 -2.34 16.72 -17.06
CA MET A 1 -1.78 16.16 -15.80
C MET A 1 -2.81 15.78 -14.74
N LYS A 2 -3.90 16.53 -14.49
CA LYS A 2 -4.89 16.19 -13.43
C LYS A 2 -5.48 14.78 -13.59
N TRP A 3 -5.92 14.43 -14.79
CA TRP A 3 -6.46 13.10 -15.11
C TRP A 3 -5.43 11.99 -14.95
N VAL A 4 -4.15 12.26 -15.25
CA VAL A 4 -3.06 11.28 -15.06
C VAL A 4 -2.89 10.93 -13.59
N ILE A 5 -2.94 11.92 -12.69
CA ILE A 5 -2.82 11.68 -11.24
C ILE A 5 -4.02 10.88 -10.73
N LEU A 6 -5.23 11.20 -11.18
CA LEU A 6 -6.43 10.47 -10.78
C LEU A 6 -6.39 9.02 -11.28
N ILE A 7 -6.03 8.80 -12.56
CA ILE A 7 -5.90 7.47 -13.16
C ILE A 7 -4.83 6.65 -12.41
N ALA A 8 -3.66 7.23 -12.14
CA ALA A 8 -2.61 6.58 -11.36
C ALA A 8 -3.08 6.25 -9.93
N GLY A 9 -3.82 7.15 -9.29
CA GLY A 9 -4.40 6.92 -7.96
C GLY A 9 -5.39 5.75 -7.95
N VAL A 10 -6.31 5.73 -8.91
CA VAL A 10 -7.29 4.63 -9.06
C VAL A 10 -6.57 3.31 -9.35
N PHE A 11 -5.58 3.32 -10.24
CA PHE A 11 -4.80 2.13 -10.56
C PHE A 11 -4.12 1.55 -9.31
N LEU A 12 -3.40 2.38 -8.55
CA LEU A 12 -2.71 1.95 -7.33
C LEU A 12 -3.68 1.51 -6.22
N PHE A 13 -4.85 2.15 -6.12
CA PHE A 13 -5.85 1.80 -5.12
C PHE A 13 -6.39 0.38 -5.32
N PHE A 14 -6.73 0.01 -6.57
CA PHE A 14 -7.32 -1.28 -6.90
C PHE A 14 -6.29 -2.37 -7.23
N ASN A 15 -5.08 -2.01 -7.68
CA ASN A 15 -3.98 -2.96 -7.91
C ASN A 15 -3.09 -3.02 -6.67
N GLY A 16 -3.70 -3.27 -5.51
CA GLY A 16 -2.97 -3.61 -4.30
C GLY A 16 -2.11 -4.84 -4.58
N MET A 17 -0.80 -4.70 -4.44
CA MET A 17 0.15 -5.78 -4.67
C MET A 17 -0.27 -6.98 -3.81
N PHE A 18 -0.51 -8.13 -4.42
CA PHE A 18 -0.86 -9.37 -3.72
C PHE A 18 0.27 -9.75 -2.76
N THR A 19 0.13 -9.26 -1.53
CA THR A 19 1.10 -9.40 -0.46
C THR A 19 0.50 -10.31 0.58
N ARG A 20 1.18 -11.41 0.85
CA ARG A 20 0.82 -12.27 1.97
C ARG A 20 1.64 -11.84 3.17
N THR A 21 0.98 -11.64 4.29
CA THR A 21 1.63 -11.39 5.58
C THR A 21 1.41 -12.59 6.49
N PHE A 22 2.44 -12.96 7.25
CA PHE A 22 2.40 -14.10 8.17
C PHE A 22 3.27 -13.80 9.39
N SER A 23 2.83 -14.31 10.54
CA SER A 23 3.44 -14.03 11.85
C SER A 23 3.81 -15.33 12.54
N PHE A 24 5.01 -15.37 13.10
CA PHE A 24 5.53 -16.47 13.92
C PHE A 24 5.70 -15.96 15.35
N GLU A 25 4.63 -16.04 16.13
CA GLU A 25 4.59 -15.57 17.52
C GLU A 25 5.34 -16.50 18.48
N ASN A 26 5.57 -17.76 18.07
CA ASN A 26 6.19 -18.78 18.90
C ASN A 26 7.73 -18.80 18.82
N GLU A 27 8.33 -17.88 18.06
CA GLU A 27 9.77 -17.75 17.92
C GLU A 27 10.31 -16.58 18.76
N THR A 28 11.54 -16.72 19.28
CA THR A 28 12.21 -15.66 20.05
C THR A 28 13.45 -15.16 19.31
N PRO A 29 13.46 -13.90 18.81
CA PRO A 29 12.38 -12.91 18.85
C PRO A 29 11.25 -13.22 17.85
N ALA A 30 10.04 -12.73 18.13
CA ALA A 30 8.88 -12.91 17.25
C ALA A 30 9.17 -12.34 15.85
N ARG A 31 8.80 -13.08 14.81
CA ARG A 31 9.05 -12.69 13.41
C ARG A 31 7.76 -12.48 12.65
N HIS A 32 7.66 -11.33 11.99
CA HIS A 32 6.54 -10.96 11.13
C HIS A 32 7.05 -10.75 9.72
N CYS A 33 6.57 -11.55 8.78
CA CYS A 33 7.09 -11.62 7.44
C CYS A 33 6.05 -11.22 6.40
N TYR A 34 6.54 -10.84 5.23
CA TYR A 34 5.73 -10.61 4.05
C TYR A 34 6.32 -11.32 2.83
N TYR A 35 5.45 -11.67 1.88
CA TYR A 35 5.83 -12.18 0.58
C TYR A 35 4.97 -11.54 -0.50
N MET A 36 5.63 -10.97 -1.50
CA MET A 36 5.03 -10.35 -2.67
C MET A 36 5.07 -11.34 -3.83
N ASP A 37 3.92 -11.97 -4.11
CA ASP A 37 3.84 -13.03 -5.13
C ASP A 37 4.26 -12.54 -6.53
N TYR A 38 3.94 -11.28 -6.86
CA TYR A 38 4.16 -10.73 -8.19
C TYR A 38 5.61 -10.34 -8.50
N VAL A 39 6.36 -9.89 -7.50
CA VAL A 39 7.75 -9.39 -7.67
C VAL A 39 8.78 -10.30 -7.00
N GLY A 40 8.37 -11.36 -6.31
CA GLY A 40 9.27 -12.29 -5.62
C GLY A 40 10.03 -11.66 -4.45
N LEU A 41 9.53 -10.54 -3.90
CA LEU A 41 10.15 -9.88 -2.75
C LEU A 41 9.63 -10.49 -1.44
N ASN A 42 10.54 -10.73 -0.51
CA ASN A 42 10.20 -11.21 0.82
C ASN A 42 11.08 -10.56 1.88
N GLY A 43 10.61 -10.61 3.12
CA GLY A 43 11.37 -10.11 4.25
C GLY A 43 10.62 -10.31 5.57
N CYS A 44 11.38 -10.26 6.66
CA CYS A 44 10.87 -10.44 8.01
C CYS A 44 11.34 -9.31 8.91
N PHE A 45 10.47 -8.89 9.82
CA PHE A 45 10.71 -7.83 10.80
C PHE A 45 10.28 -8.29 12.18
N GLY A 46 10.85 -7.68 13.22
CA GLY A 46 10.41 -7.90 14.60
C GLY A 46 9.09 -7.21 14.96
N SER A 47 8.54 -6.40 14.05
CA SER A 47 7.27 -5.67 14.26
C SER A 47 6.24 -6.07 13.20
N PRO A 48 4.97 -6.30 13.57
CA PRO A 48 3.89 -6.62 12.63
C PRO A 48 3.47 -5.44 11.76
N MET A 49 3.86 -4.22 12.15
CA MET A 49 3.47 -2.99 11.44
C MET A 49 4.08 -2.94 10.05
N VAL A 50 5.35 -3.36 9.89
CA VAL A 50 6.07 -3.21 8.62
C VAL A 50 5.50 -4.11 7.52
N PRO A 51 5.27 -5.42 7.73
CA PRO A 51 4.58 -6.27 6.75
C PRO A 51 3.20 -5.71 6.35
N THR A 52 2.46 -5.16 7.31
CA THR A 52 1.15 -4.57 7.08
C THR A 52 1.26 -3.31 6.20
N LEU A 53 2.16 -2.40 6.51
CA LEU A 53 2.40 -1.20 5.69
C LEU A 53 2.82 -1.56 4.27
N ILE A 54 3.64 -2.59 4.11
CA ILE A 54 4.06 -3.09 2.81
C ILE A 54 2.85 -3.64 2.02
N ALA A 55 1.99 -4.41 2.67
CA ALA A 55 0.79 -4.97 2.04
C ALA A 55 -0.21 -3.89 1.59
N TRP A 56 -0.37 -2.81 2.37
CA TRP A 56 -1.33 -1.75 2.08
C TRP A 56 -0.73 -0.54 1.35
N GLY A 57 0.60 -0.48 1.19
CA GLY A 57 1.31 0.73 0.76
C GLY A 57 0.81 1.29 -0.57
N ALA A 58 0.66 0.44 -1.58
CA ALA A 58 0.14 0.84 -2.90
C ALA A 58 -1.29 1.40 -2.78
N THR A 59 -2.16 0.73 -2.03
CA THR A 59 -3.55 1.15 -1.82
C THR A 59 -3.63 2.49 -1.09
N LEU A 60 -2.83 2.69 -0.04
CA LEU A 60 -2.78 3.95 0.71
C LEU A 60 -2.28 5.11 -0.15
N ILE A 61 -1.24 4.89 -0.97
CA ILE A 61 -0.76 5.88 -1.93
C ILE A 61 -1.87 6.21 -2.95
N GLY A 62 -2.53 5.19 -3.50
CA GLY A 62 -3.64 5.35 -4.43
C GLY A 62 -4.78 6.20 -3.85
N ALA A 63 -5.20 5.88 -2.62
CA ALA A 63 -6.21 6.63 -1.89
C ALA A 63 -5.83 8.11 -1.72
N GLY A 64 -4.57 8.38 -1.35
CA GLY A 64 -4.05 9.74 -1.20
C GLY A 64 -4.09 10.54 -2.51
N LEU A 65 -3.71 9.92 -3.63
CA LEU A 65 -3.73 10.56 -4.95
C LEU A 65 -5.16 10.87 -5.42
N ILE A 66 -6.10 9.96 -5.16
CA ILE A 66 -7.54 10.18 -5.46
C ILE A 66 -8.06 11.34 -4.62
N ALA A 67 -7.85 11.31 -3.30
CA ALA A 67 -8.31 12.36 -2.39
C ALA A 67 -7.74 13.73 -2.77
N TRP A 68 -6.43 13.80 -3.08
CA TRP A 68 -5.79 15.01 -3.55
C TRP A 68 -6.40 15.54 -4.86
N SER A 69 -6.70 14.65 -5.80
CA SER A 69 -7.31 15.00 -7.09
C SER A 69 -8.70 15.59 -6.90
N VAL A 70 -9.54 14.98 -6.06
CA VAL A 70 -10.87 15.49 -5.69
C VAL A 70 -10.76 16.86 -5.04
N PHE A 71 -9.86 17.00 -4.07
CA PHE A 71 -9.67 18.25 -3.34
C PHE A 71 -9.20 19.40 -4.23
N ARG A 72 -8.24 19.14 -5.13
CA ARG A 72 -7.79 20.12 -6.13
C ARG A 72 -8.86 20.46 -7.16
N GLY A 73 -9.75 19.52 -7.48
CA GLY A 73 -10.93 19.76 -8.30
C GLY A 73 -11.86 20.78 -7.65
N ARG A 74 -12.22 20.55 -6.38
CA ARG A 74 -13.11 21.42 -5.60
C ARG A 74 -12.56 22.85 -5.46
N ARG A 75 -11.27 23.01 -5.19
CA ARG A 75 -10.62 24.34 -5.08
C ARG A 75 -10.56 25.14 -6.39
N LYS A 76 -10.78 24.53 -7.55
CA LYS A 76 -10.77 25.23 -8.85
C LYS A 76 -12.16 25.61 -9.37
N SER A 77 -13.21 25.07 -8.76
CA SER A 77 -14.61 25.42 -9.08
C SER A 77 -15.20 26.49 -8.16
N ALA A 78 -14.49 26.83 -7.07
CA ALA A 78 -14.73 28.03 -6.26
C ALA A 78 -13.84 29.16 -6.78
#